data_AF-A0A6A6DBH5-F1
#
_entry.id   AF-A0A6A6DBH5-F1
#
_cell.length_a   1.000
_cell.length_b   1.000
_cell.length_c   1.000
_cell.angle_alpha   90.00
_cell.angle_beta   90.00
_cell.angle_gamma   90.00
#
_symmetry.space_group_name_H-M   'P 1'
#
loop_
_entity.id
_entity.type
_entity.pdbx_description
1 polymer ?
#
loop_
_entity_poly.entity_id
_entity_poly.type
_entity_poly.pdbx_seq_one_letter_code
_entity_poly.pdbx_strand_id
1 'polypeptide(L)'
;MSETTLTADERSCCHLLSELFLDIVLEDDDYKYVATGLRELALSLDQIEHMFWYEVYPILIYNIAITAGEWIQFDMDWLCGEIETRRAKTLLNAIRTSWLPISWGLWSGMVSKLWDEVKKRYLQLQERSLQRTAIPFSHRRIRSDSLLTPQDPSTAIQFSHRRMRSDSLLTP
;
A
#
# COMPACT_ATOMS: atom_id res chain seq x y z
N MET A 1 22.04 21.48 -2.71
CA MET A 1 21.36 20.53 -1.81
C MET A 1 21.70 19.16 -2.33
N SER A 2 22.29 18.32 -1.49
CA SER A 2 23.00 17.10 -1.87
C SER A 2 22.07 16.12 -2.58
N GLU A 3 22.31 15.89 -3.88
CA GLU A 3 21.55 14.97 -4.76
C GLU A 3 21.62 13.49 -4.32
N THR A 4 22.32 13.23 -3.22
CA THR A 4 22.66 11.91 -2.70
C THR A 4 21.83 11.48 -1.50
N THR A 5 21.12 12.40 -0.84
CA THR A 5 20.33 12.11 0.37
C THR A 5 18.91 11.68 -0.01
N LEU A 6 18.39 10.63 0.63
CA LEU A 6 17.04 10.13 0.38
C LEU A 6 15.99 11.03 1.04
N THR A 7 14.92 11.33 0.31
CA THR A 7 13.71 11.94 0.85
C THR A 7 12.95 10.98 1.77
N ALA A 8 12.01 11.50 2.56
CA ALA A 8 11.20 10.67 3.47
C ALA A 8 10.40 9.58 2.72
N ASP A 9 9.84 9.92 1.55
CA ASP A 9 9.09 8.99 0.71
C ASP A 9 10.00 7.94 0.09
N GLU A 10 11.20 8.32 -0.35
CA GLU A 10 12.19 7.36 -0.85
C GLU A 10 12.64 6.40 0.26
N ARG A 11 12.90 6.88 1.48
CA ARG A 11 13.22 6.00 2.62
C ARG A 11 12.09 5.01 2.92
N SER A 12 10.84 5.47 2.85
CA SER A 12 9.65 4.63 3.03
C SER A 12 9.49 3.61 1.90
N CYS A 13 9.80 4.01 0.66
CA CYS A 13 9.86 3.14 -0.50
C CYS A 13 10.92 2.04 -0.29
N CYS A 14 12.13 2.39 0.14
CA CYS A 14 13.18 1.43 0.46
C CYS A 14 12.72 0.41 1.50
N HIS A 15 12.03 0.86 2.55
CA HIS A 15 11.50 -0.03 3.57
C HIS A 15 10.49 -1.03 2.98
N LEU A 16 9.46 -0.54 2.29
CA LEU A 16 8.42 -1.39 1.69
C LEU A 16 8.98 -2.38 0.66
N LEU A 17 9.95 -1.96 -0.16
CA LEU A 17 10.60 -2.83 -1.13
C LEU A 17 11.50 -3.85 -0.46
N SER A 18 12.09 -3.53 0.70
CA SER A 18 12.96 -4.45 1.44
C SER A 18 12.20 -5.66 2.01
N GLU A 19 10.92 -5.51 2.34
CA GLU A 19 10.06 -6.61 2.82
C GLU A 19 10.01 -7.78 1.82
N LEU A 20 10.13 -7.51 0.51
CA LEU A 20 10.15 -8.53 -0.54
C LEU A 20 11.39 -9.44 -0.49
N PHE A 21 12.41 -9.06 0.29
CA PHE A 21 13.68 -9.75 0.41
C PHE A 21 13.91 -10.35 1.80
N LEU A 22 12.95 -10.20 2.73
CA LEU A 22 13.08 -10.70 4.10
C LEU A 22 12.87 -12.23 4.14
N ASP A 23 11.75 -12.71 3.60
CA ASP A 23 11.42 -14.12 3.46
C ASP A 23 11.00 -14.44 2.02
N ILE A 24 11.56 -15.51 1.44
CA ILE A 24 11.30 -15.92 0.06
C ILE A 24 9.91 -16.55 -0.15
N VAL A 25 9.15 -16.77 0.92
CA VAL A 25 7.78 -17.28 0.89
C VAL A 25 6.83 -16.12 1.19
N LEU A 26 6.52 -15.33 0.16
CA LEU A 26 5.55 -14.25 0.26
C LEU A 26 4.14 -14.77 -0.05
N GLU A 27 3.18 -14.38 0.78
CA GLU A 27 1.76 -14.60 0.57
C GLU A 27 1.09 -13.43 -0.17
N ASP A 28 -0.14 -13.65 -0.61
CA ASP A 28 -0.90 -12.65 -1.37
C ASP A 28 -1.10 -11.33 -0.62
N ASP A 29 -1.19 -11.39 0.71
CA ASP A 29 -1.35 -10.23 1.58
C ASP A 29 -0.05 -9.43 1.72
N ASP A 30 1.13 -10.05 1.64
CA ASP A 30 2.41 -9.34 1.68
C ASP A 30 2.57 -8.44 0.45
N TYR A 31 2.32 -8.99 -0.74
CA TYR A 31 2.34 -8.21 -1.98
C TYR A 31 1.31 -7.07 -1.96
N LYS A 32 0.18 -7.28 -1.28
CA LYS A 32 -0.88 -6.28 -1.17
C LYS A 32 -0.52 -5.18 -0.18
N TYR A 33 0.12 -5.54 0.93
CA TYR A 33 0.68 -4.60 1.90
C TYR A 33 1.69 -3.68 1.21
N VAL A 34 2.69 -4.27 0.54
CA VAL A 34 3.73 -3.52 -0.18
C VAL A 34 3.11 -2.62 -1.27
N ALA A 35 2.27 -3.17 -2.13
CA ALA A 35 1.64 -2.40 -3.21
C ALA A 35 0.76 -1.25 -2.70
N THR A 36 0.06 -1.43 -1.57
CA THR A 36 -0.78 -0.40 -0.97
C THR A 36 0.08 0.71 -0.38
N GLY A 37 1.12 0.36 0.39
CA GLY A 37 2.05 1.34 0.97
C GLY A 37 2.76 2.16 -0.11
N LEU A 38 3.21 1.51 -1.18
CA LEU A 38 3.89 2.20 -2.29
C LEU A 38 3.00 3.23 -2.99
N ARG A 39 1.69 2.98 -3.07
CA ARG A 39 0.72 3.92 -3.68
C ARG A 39 0.43 5.14 -2.80
N GLU A 40 0.70 5.06 -1.50
CA GLU A 40 0.49 6.17 -0.58
C GLU A 40 1.65 7.19 -0.62
N LEU A 41 2.79 6.80 -1.21
CA LEU A 41 3.94 7.67 -1.40
C LEU A 41 3.73 8.66 -2.56
N ALA A 42 4.35 9.83 -2.49
CA ALA A 42 4.35 10.82 -3.58
C ALA A 42 5.41 10.48 -4.64
N LEU A 43 5.52 9.20 -5.03
CA LEU A 43 6.45 8.69 -6.04
C LEU A 43 5.69 8.13 -7.23
N SER A 44 6.24 8.33 -8.44
CA SER A 44 5.71 7.67 -9.64
C SER A 44 6.10 6.19 -9.68
N LEU A 45 5.34 5.38 -10.42
CA LEU A 45 5.67 3.97 -10.61
C LEU A 45 7.07 3.79 -11.23
N ASP A 46 7.47 4.67 -12.16
CA ASP A 46 8.80 4.62 -12.78
C ASP A 46 9.92 4.91 -11.75
N GLN A 47 9.68 5.85 -10.82
CA GLN A 47 10.63 6.12 -9.74
C GLN A 47 10.74 4.92 -8.80
N ILE A 48 9.62 4.31 -8.40
CA ILE A 48 9.61 3.12 -7.55
C ILE A 48 10.32 1.96 -8.25
N GLU A 49 10.05 1.74 -9.54
CA GLU A 49 10.70 0.70 -10.34
C GLU A 49 12.21 0.92 -10.44
N HIS A 50 12.64 2.18 -10.61
CA HIS A 50 14.06 2.53 -10.59
C HIS A 50 14.70 2.20 -9.23
N MET A 51 14.07 2.61 -8.13
CA MET A 51 14.54 2.33 -6.78
C MET A 51 14.63 0.82 -6.51
N PHE A 52 13.63 0.05 -6.95
CA PHE A 52 13.63 -1.40 -6.80
C PHE A 52 14.83 -2.04 -7.50
N TRP A 53 15.00 -1.81 -8.80
CA TRP A 53 16.02 -2.51 -9.59
C TRP A 53 17.44 -2.02 -9.37
N TYR A 54 17.63 -0.72 -9.16
CA TYR A 54 18.96 -0.11 -9.16
C TYR A 54 19.48 0.21 -7.76
N GLU A 55 18.59 0.37 -6.77
CA GLU A 55 18.98 0.78 -5.42
C GLU A 55 18.83 -0.35 -4.41
N VAL A 56 17.63 -0.91 -4.28
CA VAL A 56 17.28 -1.91 -3.25
C VAL A 56 17.75 -3.31 -3.63
N TYR A 57 17.35 -3.80 -4.81
CA TYR A 57 17.66 -5.15 -5.28
C TYR A 57 19.15 -5.50 -5.15
N PRO A 58 20.09 -4.67 -5.62
CA PRO A 58 21.48 -5.09 -5.61
C PRO A 58 22.16 -4.96 -4.24
N ILE A 59 21.47 -4.42 -3.24
CA ILE A 59 21.91 -4.48 -1.84
C ILE A 59 21.41 -5.78 -1.22
N LEU A 60 20.13 -6.09 -1.42
CA LEU A 60 19.43 -7.15 -0.68
C LEU A 60 19.48 -8.53 -1.35
N ILE A 61 19.83 -8.63 -2.64
CA ILE A 61 19.90 -9.93 -3.32
C ILE A 61 20.88 -10.92 -2.67
N TYR A 62 21.91 -10.40 -1.99
CA TYR A 62 22.85 -11.23 -1.25
C TYR A 62 22.22 -11.91 -0.03
N ASN A 63 21.19 -11.30 0.57
CA ASN A 63 20.47 -11.88 1.70
C ASN A 63 19.66 -13.12 1.28
N ILE A 64 19.13 -13.12 0.06
CA ILE A 64 18.48 -14.29 -0.51
C ILE A 64 19.51 -15.40 -0.83
N ALA A 65 20.70 -15.03 -1.30
CA ALA A 65 21.71 -15.99 -1.76
C ALA A 65 22.47 -16.68 -0.61
N ILE A 66 22.63 -16.02 0.53
CA ILE A 66 23.37 -16.50 1.69
C ILE A 66 22.34 -16.70 2.79
N THR A 67 21.74 -17.90 2.85
CA THR A 67 20.73 -18.28 3.83
C THR A 67 21.15 -17.83 5.22
N ALA A 68 20.60 -16.73 5.69
CA ALA A 68 20.96 -16.15 6.96
C ALA A 68 19.74 -16.28 7.88
N GLY A 69 19.99 -16.83 9.08
CA GLY A 69 18.95 -17.20 10.04
C GLY A 69 18.11 -16.01 10.52
N GLU A 70 17.03 -16.32 11.24
CA GLU A 70 16.02 -15.41 11.84
C GLU A 70 16.30 -13.90 11.69
N TRP A 71 15.96 -13.32 10.53
CA TRP A 71 16.02 -11.87 10.33
C TRP A 71 14.69 -11.26 10.74
N ILE A 72 14.73 -10.44 11.79
CA ILE A 72 13.53 -9.82 12.33
C ILE A 72 13.13 -8.55 11.55
N GLN A 73 14.08 -7.90 10.85
CA GLN A 73 13.85 -6.79 9.91
C GLN A 73 15.21 -6.35 9.31
N PHE A 74 15.22 -5.59 8.22
CA PHE A 74 16.43 -4.85 7.80
C PHE A 74 16.65 -3.61 8.67
N ASP A 75 17.91 -3.33 9.01
CA ASP A 75 18.31 -2.04 9.55
C ASP A 75 18.14 -0.97 8.46
N MET A 76 17.13 -0.11 8.64
CA MET A 76 16.77 0.91 7.67
C MET A 76 17.79 2.02 7.54
N ASP A 77 18.52 2.35 8.61
CA ASP A 77 19.56 3.37 8.55
C ASP A 77 20.77 2.83 7.78
N TRP A 78 21.10 1.56 7.98
CA TRP A 78 22.10 0.87 7.17
C TRP A 78 21.72 0.82 5.68
N LEU A 79 20.49 0.37 5.36
CA LEU A 79 20.03 0.25 3.98
C LEU A 79 20.02 1.61 3.27
N CYS A 80 19.47 2.64 3.91
CA CYS A 80 19.44 3.99 3.36
C CYS A 80 20.87 4.53 3.17
N GLY A 81 21.75 4.37 4.15
CA GLY A 81 23.15 4.80 4.04
C GLY A 81 23.91 4.13 2.90
N GLU A 82 23.65 2.84 2.64
CA GLU A 82 24.21 2.12 1.50
C GLU A 82 23.69 2.65 0.16
N ILE A 83 22.39 2.99 0.06
CA ILE A 83 21.81 3.62 -1.13
C ILE A 83 22.38 5.02 -1.38
N GLU A 84 22.46 5.85 -0.34
CA GLU A 84 23.05 7.20 -0.44
C GLU A 84 24.52 7.13 -0.85
N THR A 85 25.27 6.17 -0.28
CA THR A 85 26.65 5.88 -0.67
C THR A 85 26.71 5.52 -2.15
N ARG A 86 25.81 4.66 -2.64
CA ARG A 86 25.71 4.27 -4.06
C ARG A 86 25.41 5.46 -4.98
N ARG A 87 24.47 6.32 -4.60
CA ARG A 87 24.13 7.56 -5.31
C ARG A 87 25.32 8.53 -5.40
N ALA A 88 26.23 8.51 -4.43
CA ALA A 88 27.41 9.39 -4.38
C ALA A 88 28.51 9.07 -5.42
N LYS A 89 28.26 8.21 -6.42
CA LYS A 89 29.12 7.95 -7.62
C LYS A 89 30.63 7.78 -7.31
N THR A 90 30.98 7.06 -6.25
CA THR A 90 32.39 6.78 -5.92
C THR A 90 32.94 5.66 -6.79
N LEU A 91 34.24 5.66 -7.15
CA LEU A 91 34.89 4.60 -7.94
C LEU A 91 34.68 3.18 -7.36
N LEU A 92 34.58 3.06 -6.03
CA LEU A 92 34.23 1.81 -5.34
C LEU A 92 32.81 1.31 -5.69
N ASN A 93 31.85 2.21 -5.91
CA ASN A 93 30.50 1.84 -6.34
C ASN A 93 30.49 1.32 -7.78
N ALA A 94 31.31 1.88 -8.66
CA ALA A 94 31.42 1.42 -10.04
C ALA A 94 31.95 -0.03 -10.13
N ILE A 95 32.85 -0.40 -9.23
CA ILE A 95 33.35 -1.78 -9.11
C ILE A 95 32.26 -2.69 -8.51
N ARG A 96 31.52 -2.22 -7.51
CA ARG A 96 30.42 -2.97 -6.89
C ARG A 96 29.23 -3.20 -7.82
N THR A 97 28.91 -2.23 -8.69
CA THR A 97 27.90 -2.36 -9.75
C THR A 97 28.35 -3.25 -10.92
N SER A 98 29.65 -3.52 -11.06
CA SER A 98 30.16 -4.38 -12.14
C SER A 98 29.74 -5.85 -12.02
N TRP A 99 29.29 -6.32 -10.84
CA TRP A 99 28.74 -7.67 -10.63
C TRP A 99 27.21 -7.78 -10.88
N LEU A 100 26.51 -6.64 -11.03
CA LEU A 100 25.08 -6.59 -11.39
C LEU A 100 24.70 -7.52 -12.56
N PRO A 101 25.45 -7.57 -13.68
CA PRO A 101 25.09 -8.39 -14.84
C PRO A 101 25.05 -9.89 -14.52
N ILE A 102 25.88 -10.33 -13.57
CA ILE A 102 25.98 -11.75 -13.19
C ILE A 102 24.80 -12.13 -12.30
N SER A 103 24.41 -11.27 -11.35
CA SER A 103 23.19 -11.47 -10.55
C SER A 103 21.92 -11.41 -11.41
N TRP A 104 21.90 -10.56 -12.45
CA TRP A 104 20.79 -10.44 -13.41
C TRP A 104 20.57 -11.74 -14.19
N GLY A 105 21.60 -12.54 -14.46
CA GLY A 105 21.43 -13.83 -15.12
C GLY A 105 20.87 -14.94 -14.21
N LEU A 106 21.21 -14.91 -12.92
CA LEU A 106 20.93 -16.02 -11.99
C LEU A 106 19.63 -15.85 -11.21
N TRP A 107 19.26 -14.62 -10.83
CA TRP A 107 18.16 -14.37 -9.90
C TRP A 107 17.07 -13.44 -10.45
N SER A 108 17.26 -12.82 -11.62
CA SER A 108 16.26 -11.93 -12.22
C SER A 108 14.92 -12.62 -12.42
N GLY A 109 14.88 -13.89 -12.85
CA GLY A 109 13.62 -14.58 -13.11
C GLY A 109 12.73 -14.72 -11.88
N MET A 110 13.30 -14.84 -10.68
CA MET A 110 12.54 -14.88 -9.43
C MET A 110 12.17 -13.48 -8.97
N VAL A 111 13.14 -12.56 -8.95
CA VAL A 111 12.92 -11.17 -8.49
C VAL A 111 11.94 -10.43 -9.41
N SER A 112 11.98 -10.69 -10.71
CA SER A 112 10.99 -10.17 -11.66
C SER A 112 9.59 -10.63 -11.31
N LYS A 113 9.40 -11.89 -10.89
CA LYS A 113 8.07 -12.34 -10.44
C LYS A 113 7.60 -11.61 -9.20
N LEU A 114 8.50 -11.35 -8.24
CA LEU A 114 8.16 -10.56 -7.06
C LEU A 114 7.69 -9.16 -7.46
N TRP A 115 8.47 -8.49 -8.31
CA TRP A 115 8.15 -7.14 -8.78
C TRP A 115 6.88 -7.10 -9.63
N ASP A 116 6.70 -8.04 -10.54
CA ASP A 116 5.52 -8.13 -11.41
C ASP A 116 4.24 -8.27 -10.58
N GLU A 117 4.28 -9.05 -9.50
CA GLU A 117 3.12 -9.29 -8.65
C GLU A 117 2.78 -8.09 -7.75
N VAL A 118 3.78 -7.31 -7.33
CA VAL A 118 3.59 -5.97 -6.72
C VAL A 118 3.03 -4.98 -7.74
N LYS A 119 3.66 -4.87 -8.92
CA LYS A 119 3.28 -3.94 -9.99
C LYS A 119 1.85 -4.17 -10.46
N LYS A 120 1.46 -5.42 -10.63
CA LYS A 120 0.08 -5.82 -10.95
C LYS A 120 -0.92 -5.31 -9.90
N ARG A 121 -0.64 -5.52 -8.61
CA ARG A 121 -1.51 -5.04 -7.53
C ARG A 121 -1.55 -3.52 -7.46
N TYR A 122 -0.40 -2.86 -7.62
CA TYR A 122 -0.30 -1.40 -7.67
C TYR A 122 -1.19 -0.82 -8.78
N LEU A 123 -1.09 -1.35 -9.99
CA LEU A 123 -1.88 -0.91 -11.13
C LEU A 123 -3.38 -1.18 -10.93
N GLN A 124 -3.76 -2.33 -10.37
CA GLN A 124 -5.17 -2.60 -10.02
C GLN A 124 -5.72 -1.60 -8.99
N LEU A 125 -4.91 -1.21 -8.01
CA LEU A 125 -5.29 -0.21 -7.01
C LEU A 125 -5.43 1.19 -7.63
N GLN A 126 -4.60 1.52 -8.61
CA GLN A 126 -4.67 2.77 -9.37
C GLN A 126 -5.91 2.79 -10.28
N GLU A 127 -6.20 1.70 -10.98
CA GLU A 127 -7.40 1.61 -11.82
C GLU A 127 -8.68 1.75 -10.98
N ARG A 128 -8.73 1.08 -9.82
CA ARG A 128 -9.86 1.21 -8.89
C ARG A 128 -10.04 2.64 -8.37
N SER A 129 -8.96 3.38 -8.10
CA SER A 129 -9.09 4.77 -7.64
C SER A 129 -9.59 5.69 -8.75
N LEU A 130 -9.13 5.47 -9.99
CA LEU A 130 -9.62 6.19 -11.17
C LEU A 130 -11.10 5.90 -11.42
N GLN A 131 -11.52 4.64 -11.37
CA GLN A 131 -12.93 4.25 -11.53
C GLN A 131 -13.83 4.86 -10.45
N ARG A 132 -13.39 4.89 -9.18
CA ARG A 132 -14.14 5.53 -8.08
C ARG A 132 -14.29 7.04 -8.26
N THR A 133 -13.29 7.69 -8.82
CA THR A 133 -13.31 9.14 -9.10
C THR A 133 -14.13 9.47 -10.35
N ALA A 134 -14.19 8.54 -11.30
CA ALA A 134 -14.88 8.68 -12.58
C ALA A 134 -16.38 8.34 -12.54
N ILE A 135 -16.96 7.93 -11.41
CA ILE A 135 -18.41 7.81 -11.24
C ILE A 135 -18.96 9.21 -10.89
N PRO A 136 -19.56 9.98 -11.83
CA PRO A 136 -20.33 11.14 -11.45
C PRO A 136 -21.52 10.68 -10.62
N PHE A 137 -21.83 11.39 -9.53
CA PHE A 137 -23.06 11.26 -8.77
C PHE A 137 -24.28 11.55 -9.68
N SER A 138 -24.69 10.60 -10.51
CA SER A 138 -25.95 10.65 -11.23
C SER A 138 -26.99 9.82 -10.47
N HIS A 139 -28.02 10.53 -10.01
CA HIS A 139 -29.26 10.08 -9.35
C HIS A 139 -29.24 9.86 -7.83
N ARG A 140 -29.20 10.98 -7.09
CA ARG A 140 -30.13 11.17 -5.96
C ARG A 140 -31.54 11.27 -6.57
N ARG A 141 -32.27 10.16 -6.66
CA ARG A 141 -33.69 10.15 -7.02
C ARG A 141 -34.44 10.88 -5.90
N ILE A 142 -34.77 12.14 -6.13
CA ILE A 142 -35.67 12.92 -5.26
C ILE A 142 -36.98 12.14 -5.24
N ARG A 143 -37.32 11.59 -4.06
CA ARG A 143 -38.64 11.04 -3.78
C ARG A 143 -39.57 12.24 -3.77
N SER A 144 -40.24 12.49 -4.88
CA SER A 144 -41.28 13.50 -4.97
C SER A 144 -42.40 13.09 -4.01
N ASP A 145 -42.63 13.93 -3.01
CA ASP A 145 -43.79 13.89 -2.14
C ASP A 145 -45.07 13.90 -2.99
N SER A 146 -45.82 12.81 -2.94
CA SER A 146 -47.22 12.81 -3.32
C SER A 146 -48.05 13.17 -2.08
N LEU A 147 -48.33 14.46 -1.91
CA LEU A 147 -49.37 14.97 -1.03
C LEU A 147 -50.58 15.40 -1.87
N LEU A 148 -51.68 14.64 -1.78
CA LEU A 148 -53.10 14.99 -1.93
C LEU A 148 -53.85 13.64 -1.87
N THR A 149 -54.89 13.34 -1.09
CA THR A 149 -55.75 14.02 -0.11
C THR A 149 -56.62 12.90 0.54
N PRO A 150 -57.34 13.14 1.65
CA PRO A 150 -58.01 12.10 2.43
C PRO A 150 -59.40 11.77 1.87
N GLN A 151 -59.73 10.48 1.79
CA GLN A 151 -61.09 10.00 1.54
C GLN A 151 -61.34 8.73 2.36
N ASP A 152 -61.56 8.88 3.68
CA ASP A 152 -62.55 8.08 4.43
C ASP A 152 -62.65 8.58 5.90
N PRO A 153 -63.81 9.05 6.38
CA PRO A 153 -64.04 9.35 7.79
C PRO A 153 -64.72 8.18 8.54
N SER A 154 -64.28 6.93 8.35
CA SER A 154 -64.82 5.78 9.09
C SER A 154 -63.76 4.77 9.52
N THR A 155 -62.77 5.20 10.31
CA THR A 155 -62.13 4.34 11.32
C THR A 155 -61.58 5.19 12.46
N ALA A 156 -62.44 6.02 13.07
CA ALA A 156 -62.22 6.48 14.42
C ALA A 156 -62.83 5.42 15.34
N ILE A 157 -61.98 4.57 15.96
CA ILE A 157 -62.15 3.86 17.24
C ILE A 157 -61.09 2.74 17.29
N GLN A 158 -60.35 2.69 18.41
CA GLN A 158 -59.21 1.79 18.72
C GLN A 158 -57.91 2.25 18.06
N PHE A 159 -56.93 2.84 18.74
CA PHE A 159 -56.27 2.34 19.94
C PHE A 159 -55.78 3.51 20.80
N SER A 160 -56.49 3.75 21.90
CA SER A 160 -55.92 4.34 23.10
C SER A 160 -55.08 3.29 23.84
N HIS A 161 -54.13 3.76 24.63
CA HIS A 161 -53.21 3.01 25.50
C HIS A 161 -52.03 2.31 24.84
N ARG A 162 -50.85 2.95 24.91
CA ARG A 162 -49.79 2.56 25.86
C ARG A 162 -48.53 3.40 25.63
N ARG A 163 -48.46 4.57 26.28
CA ARG A 163 -47.19 5.25 26.57
C ARG A 163 -47.34 5.98 27.89
N MET A 164 -46.85 5.39 28.97
CA MET A 164 -46.31 6.06 30.15
C MET A 164 -45.87 5.01 31.18
N ARG A 165 -44.56 4.97 31.44
CA ARG A 165 -44.02 5.02 32.80
C ARG A 165 -42.51 5.19 32.72
N SER A 166 -42.09 6.43 32.92
CA SER A 166 -40.82 6.74 33.57
C SER A 166 -41.09 6.90 35.07
N ASP A 167 -40.09 6.48 35.84
CA ASP A 167 -39.66 6.97 37.14
C ASP A 167 -40.32 6.52 38.45
N SER A 168 -39.39 6.37 39.40
CA SER A 168 -39.47 6.39 40.87
C SER A 168 -39.58 5.02 41.54
N LEU A 169 -38.87 4.65 42.61
CA LEU A 169 -37.82 5.24 43.48
C LEU A 169 -37.39 4.11 44.47
N LEU A 170 -36.17 4.18 45.00
CA LEU A 170 -35.70 3.76 46.36
C LEU A 170 -35.81 2.30 46.89
N THR A 171 -34.62 1.71 47.19
CA THR A 171 -34.14 1.00 48.42
C THR A 171 -35.04 0.00 49.18
N PRO A 172 -34.47 -1.06 49.80
CA PRO A 172 -33.55 -0.98 50.95
C PRO A 172 -32.09 -1.30 50.62
#